data_AF-A0A9P4UEZ0-F1
#
_entry.id   AF-A0A9P4UEZ0-F1
#
_cell.length_a   1.000
_cell.length_b   1.000
_cell.length_c   1.000
_cell.angle_alpha   90.00
_cell.angle_beta   90.00
_cell.angle_gamma   90.00
#
_symmetry.space_group_name_H-M   'P 1'
#
loop_
_entity.id
_entity.type
_entity.pdbx_description
1 polymer ?
#
loop_
_entity_poly.entity_id
_entity_poly.type
_entity_poly.pdbx_seq_one_letter_code
_entity_poly.pdbx_strand_id
1 'polypeptide(L)'
;MLRTGASRLALRTFPAPAVRAAPSFRIASPAAKWATQFSSVASKRPQAFQLAQLKPTQAAVLRRALSGERKQAEARYAKEEIKPTPELVSSTSSIHPIVGEVGGEPAHQEVDMSAGIKSDLNTIKETFNLSEVPRQAYYIGLAGVLPYLGTSISTVVCAYEINHAVAGYGYLMSANTATTLLHILEPLQVGYGAVILSFLGAIHWGLEFAGYGGRHGYSRYAIGVVAPAVAWPTVLMPVEYALITQFMAFTLLYYVDTRATYRGWTPPWYAIYRFVLTFIVGTSIVVSLIGRGEVSDQVGRMPGAVDRMKALGGPEAQATMSREEEGIRAQQALAGEGSKSEGEDESEESD
;
A
#
# COMPACT_ATOMS: atom_id res chain seq x y z
N MET A 1 84.66 -1.44 9.13
CA MET A 1 85.47 -0.97 10.28
C MET A 1 84.56 -0.02 11.05
N LEU A 2 84.11 -0.21 12.29
CA LEU A 2 84.65 -0.89 13.46
C LEU A 2 83.55 -1.73 14.14
N ARG A 3 84.02 -2.81 14.76
CA ARG A 3 83.27 -3.89 15.39
C ARG A 3 83.31 -3.66 16.91
N THR A 4 82.16 -3.86 17.55
CA THR A 4 81.95 -4.52 18.86
C THR A 4 82.79 -4.18 20.09
N GLY A 5 82.09 -3.83 21.17
CA GLY A 5 82.47 -4.12 22.55
C GLY A 5 81.21 -4.35 23.38
N ALA A 6 80.82 -5.63 23.54
CA ALA A 6 79.71 -6.07 24.38
C ALA A 6 80.21 -6.48 25.77
N SER A 7 79.38 -6.35 26.82
CA SER A 7 79.21 -7.34 27.91
C SER A 7 78.10 -6.91 28.90
N ARG A 8 76.99 -7.67 28.91
CA ARG A 8 76.50 -8.58 30.00
C ARG A 8 75.74 -7.86 31.13
N LEU A 9 74.40 -7.96 31.15
CA LEU A 9 73.56 -9.01 31.77
C LEU A 9 73.18 -8.68 33.23
N ALA A 10 71.90 -8.42 33.49
CA ALA A 10 71.12 -9.07 34.54
C ALA A 10 69.63 -8.72 34.39
N LEU A 11 68.82 -9.77 34.20
CA LEU A 11 67.37 -9.75 34.27
C LEU A 11 66.88 -9.41 35.69
N ARG A 12 65.73 -8.72 35.80
CA ARG A 12 64.65 -9.10 36.72
C ARG A 12 63.32 -8.39 36.39
N THR A 13 62.40 -9.20 35.87
CA THR A 13 60.96 -9.33 36.18
C THR A 13 60.09 -8.12 36.54
N PHE A 14 59.04 -7.98 35.73
CA PHE A 14 57.78 -7.24 35.94
C PHE A 14 57.02 -7.66 37.22
N PRO A 15 56.15 -6.76 37.72
CA PRO A 15 54.72 -7.07 37.62
C PRO A 15 53.89 -5.94 36.98
N ALA A 16 52.81 -6.34 36.31
CA ALA A 16 51.85 -5.51 35.57
C ALA A 16 50.78 -4.87 36.51
N PRO A 17 49.73 -4.21 35.97
CA PRO A 17 49.59 -2.78 35.85
C PRO A 17 48.62 -2.17 36.89
N ALA A 18 48.98 -1.03 37.49
CA ALA A 18 48.06 -0.25 38.31
C ALA A 18 47.12 0.57 37.42
N VAL A 19 45.83 0.27 37.53
CA VAL A 19 44.68 1.00 37.01
C VAL A 19 44.80 2.48 37.36
N ARG A 20 44.95 3.35 36.36
CA ARG A 20 44.83 4.81 36.53
C ARG A 20 43.51 5.26 35.92
N ALA A 21 42.59 5.69 36.78
CA ALA A 21 41.33 6.30 36.39
C ALA A 21 41.59 7.59 35.61
N ALA A 22 41.05 7.69 34.40
CA ALA A 22 41.04 8.91 33.62
C ALA A 22 40.05 9.93 34.24
N PRO A 23 40.40 11.21 34.34
CA PRO A 23 39.45 12.24 34.77
C PRO A 23 38.43 12.49 33.64
N SER A 24 37.18 12.12 33.89
CA SER A 24 36.05 12.52 33.04
C SER A 24 35.78 14.02 33.23
N PHE A 25 36.11 14.82 32.21
CA PHE A 25 35.69 16.21 32.10
C PHE A 25 34.16 16.27 32.02
N ARG A 26 33.52 16.80 33.06
CA ARG A 26 32.10 17.21 33.00
C ARG A 26 32.07 18.67 32.58
N ILE A 27 31.74 18.93 31.31
CA ILE A 27 31.33 20.27 30.88
C ILE A 27 29.90 20.47 31.39
N ALA A 28 29.77 21.17 32.51
CA ALA A 28 28.49 21.65 33.00
C ALA A 28 28.24 23.04 32.39
N SER A 29 27.39 23.11 31.37
CA SER A 29 26.88 24.39 30.89
C SER A 29 25.95 25.00 31.95
N PRO A 30 26.11 26.27 32.36
CA PRO A 30 25.12 26.91 33.22
C PRO A 30 23.86 27.18 32.41
N ALA A 31 22.75 26.52 32.79
CA ALA A 31 21.43 26.88 32.29
C ALA A 31 21.02 28.22 32.90
N ALA A 32 21.10 29.30 32.12
CA ALA A 32 20.51 30.58 32.46
C ALA A 32 18.98 30.41 32.55
N LYS A 33 18.46 30.41 33.78
CA LYS A 33 17.01 30.42 34.04
C LYS A 33 16.54 31.86 33.96
N TRP A 34 15.85 32.23 32.89
CA TRP A 34 15.05 33.46 32.86
C TRP A 34 13.73 33.19 33.57
N ALA A 35 13.52 33.87 34.69
CA ALA A 35 12.26 33.83 35.42
C ALA A 35 11.32 34.91 34.86
N THR A 36 10.44 34.52 33.95
CA THR A 36 9.27 35.34 33.60
C THR A 36 8.15 35.00 34.56
N GLN A 37 7.82 35.91 35.46
CA GLN A 37 6.65 35.81 36.32
C GLN A 37 5.41 36.24 35.53
N PHE A 38 4.60 35.28 35.12
CA PHE A 38 3.19 35.53 34.83
C PHE A 38 2.34 34.49 35.56
N SER A 39 1.48 35.02 36.41
CA SER A 39 0.43 34.39 37.20
C SER A 39 -0.54 33.57 36.33
N SER A 40 -0.77 32.32 36.68
CA SER A 40 -1.97 31.60 36.26
C SER A 40 -2.39 30.53 37.28
N VAL A 41 -3.69 30.40 37.37
CA VAL A 41 -4.53 29.74 38.37
C VAL A 41 -4.18 28.26 38.56
N ALA A 42 -4.11 27.88 39.84
CA ALA A 42 -3.95 26.52 40.29
C ALA A 42 -5.07 25.60 39.77
N SER A 43 -4.70 24.61 38.97
CA SER A 43 -5.42 23.34 38.89
C SER A 43 -4.48 22.25 39.41
N LYS A 44 -4.94 21.51 40.43
CA LYS A 44 -4.19 20.43 41.09
C LYS A 44 -3.84 19.34 40.07
N ARG A 45 -2.57 19.28 39.67
CA ARG A 45 -2.01 18.17 38.88
C ARG A 45 -1.72 16.99 39.82
N PRO A 46 -2.13 15.75 39.51
CA PRO A 46 -1.79 14.60 40.32
C PRO A 46 -0.28 14.40 40.31
N GLN A 47 0.32 14.20 41.48
CA GLN A 47 1.72 13.83 41.60
C GLN A 47 1.93 12.47 40.95
N ALA A 48 2.73 12.44 39.89
CA ALA A 48 3.18 11.20 39.28
C ALA A 48 4.04 10.44 40.30
N PHE A 49 3.62 9.22 40.63
CA PHE A 49 4.47 8.22 41.26
C PHE A 49 5.78 8.11 40.46
N GLN A 50 6.91 8.12 41.16
CA GLN A 50 8.21 7.91 40.55
C GLN A 50 8.24 6.50 39.94
N LEU A 51 8.09 6.43 38.62
CA LEU A 51 8.34 5.21 37.86
C LEU A 51 9.83 4.89 37.98
N ALA A 52 10.10 3.72 38.55
CA ALA A 52 11.42 3.11 38.58
C ALA A 52 12.04 3.16 37.18
N GLN A 53 13.30 3.61 37.10
CA GLN A 53 14.05 3.61 35.86
C GLN A 53 14.19 2.18 35.33
N LEU A 54 13.35 1.82 34.36
CA LEU A 54 13.54 0.65 33.51
C LEU A 54 14.78 0.89 32.67
N LYS A 55 15.90 0.26 33.07
CA LYS A 55 17.11 0.19 32.25
C LYS A 55 16.74 -0.50 30.94
N PRO A 56 17.13 0.05 29.78
CA PRO A 56 16.96 -0.67 28.53
C PRO A 56 17.78 -1.97 28.63
N THR A 57 17.09 -3.10 28.56
CA THR A 57 17.71 -4.36 28.16
C THR A 57 18.20 -4.14 26.74
N GLN A 58 19.43 -3.64 26.63
CA GLN A 58 20.21 -3.81 25.42
C GLN A 58 20.27 -5.32 25.24
N ALA A 59 19.42 -5.84 24.35
CA ALA A 59 19.64 -7.11 23.70
C ALA A 59 20.92 -6.91 22.90
N ALA A 60 22.05 -6.99 23.61
CA ALA A 60 23.34 -7.18 23.01
C ALA A 60 23.19 -8.50 22.28
N VAL A 61 22.98 -8.43 20.97
CA VAL A 61 23.45 -9.45 20.05
C VAL A 61 24.96 -9.46 20.25
N LEU A 62 25.39 -10.13 21.31
CA LEU A 62 26.74 -10.59 21.51
C LEU A 62 26.99 -11.46 20.28
N ARG A 63 27.57 -10.87 19.24
CA ARG A 63 28.52 -11.60 18.40
C ARG A 63 29.52 -12.13 19.40
N ARG A 64 29.29 -13.37 19.84
CA ARG A 64 30.04 -14.02 20.89
C ARG A 64 31.46 -14.11 20.35
N ALA A 65 32.30 -13.15 20.74
CA ALA A 65 33.71 -13.21 20.45
C ALA A 65 34.19 -14.49 21.11
N LEU A 66 34.45 -15.52 20.30
CA LEU A 66 34.95 -16.80 20.77
C LEU A 66 36.24 -16.49 21.53
N SER A 67 36.25 -16.78 22.83
CA SER A 67 37.45 -16.66 23.65
C SER A 67 38.58 -17.47 22.99
N GLY A 68 39.82 -17.02 23.13
CA GLY A 68 40.98 -17.72 22.54
C GLY A 68 41.02 -19.21 22.89
N GLU A 69 40.58 -19.56 24.11
CA GLU A 69 40.42 -20.93 24.59
C GLU A 69 39.40 -21.74 23.78
N ARG A 70 38.25 -21.14 23.40
CA ARG A 70 37.27 -21.82 22.54
C ARG A 70 37.78 -22.07 21.13
N LYS A 71 38.53 -21.11 20.56
CA LYS A 71 39.19 -21.33 19.26
C LYS A 71 40.23 -22.46 19.31
N GLN A 72 40.96 -22.58 20.43
CA GLN A 72 41.91 -23.68 20.63
C GLN A 72 41.20 -25.03 20.82
N ALA A 73 40.07 -25.05 21.53
CA ALA A 73 39.23 -26.23 21.66
C ALA A 73 38.63 -26.65 20.30
N GLU A 74 38.08 -25.71 19.53
CA GLU A 74 37.56 -25.95 18.18
C GLU A 74 38.66 -26.46 17.24
N ALA A 75 39.87 -25.89 17.29
CA ALA A 75 41.00 -26.35 16.49
C ALA A 75 41.53 -27.73 16.91
N ARG A 76 41.35 -28.13 18.18
CA ARG A 76 41.61 -29.50 18.66
C ARG A 76 40.59 -30.47 18.09
N TYR A 77 39.30 -30.22 18.30
CA TYR A 77 38.22 -31.11 17.83
C TYR A 77 38.15 -31.19 16.30
N ALA A 78 38.54 -30.13 15.57
CA ALA A 78 38.60 -30.15 14.11
C ALA A 78 39.66 -31.11 13.53
N LYS A 79 40.64 -31.54 14.35
CA LYS A 79 41.69 -32.49 13.95
C LYS A 79 41.45 -33.91 14.44
N GLU A 80 40.42 -34.12 15.27
CA GLU A 80 40.03 -35.45 15.72
C GLU A 80 39.13 -36.09 14.67
N GLU A 81 39.55 -37.23 14.12
CA GLU A 81 38.69 -38.02 13.24
C GLU A 81 37.55 -38.64 14.06
N ILE A 82 36.31 -38.29 13.69
CA ILE A 82 35.11 -38.82 14.34
C ILE A 82 35.00 -40.30 14.01
N LYS A 83 35.27 -41.16 14.99
CA LYS A 83 35.09 -42.60 14.84
C LYS A 83 33.60 -42.92 14.79
N PRO A 84 33.10 -43.59 13.75
CA PRO A 84 31.70 -44.01 13.71
C PRO A 84 31.48 -45.08 14.79
N THR A 85 30.75 -44.73 15.84
CA THR A 85 30.28 -45.66 16.88
C THR A 85 28.80 -45.96 16.64
N PRO A 86 28.45 -46.85 15.70
CA PRO A 86 27.06 -47.10 15.32
C PRO A 86 26.22 -47.68 16.47
N GLU A 87 26.83 -48.28 17.49
CA GLU A 87 26.14 -48.84 18.66
C GLU A 87 25.66 -47.78 19.67
N LEU A 88 26.20 -46.55 19.61
CA LEU A 88 25.87 -45.46 20.54
C LEU A 88 24.86 -44.47 19.96
N VAL A 89 24.59 -44.53 18.66
CA VAL A 89 23.59 -43.70 17.99
C VAL A 89 22.31 -44.49 17.82
N SER A 90 21.21 -43.98 18.37
CA SER A 90 19.88 -44.50 18.08
C SER A 90 19.65 -44.48 16.57
N SER A 91 19.43 -45.64 15.96
CA SER A 91 19.00 -45.78 14.57
C SER A 91 17.62 -45.17 14.32
N THR A 92 16.88 -44.90 15.39
CA THR A 92 15.57 -44.24 15.35
C THR A 92 15.75 -42.73 15.45
N SER A 93 15.28 -42.03 14.42
CA SER A 93 15.23 -40.57 14.35
C SER A 93 14.46 -40.00 15.54
N SER A 94 14.94 -38.90 16.13
CA SER A 94 14.20 -38.14 17.15
C SER A 94 13.05 -37.31 16.56
N ILE A 95 12.82 -37.41 15.25
CA ILE A 95 11.64 -36.84 14.60
C ILE A 95 10.50 -37.83 14.80
N HIS A 96 9.50 -37.42 15.56
CA HIS A 96 8.28 -38.20 15.75
C HIS A 96 7.66 -38.52 14.38
N PRO A 97 7.53 -39.80 13.99
CA PRO A 97 6.79 -40.14 12.78
C PRO A 97 5.33 -39.78 13.05
N ILE A 98 4.79 -38.85 12.25
CA ILE A 98 3.40 -38.35 12.34
C ILE A 98 2.33 -39.43 12.07
N VAL A 99 2.73 -40.68 11.83
CA VAL A 99 1.84 -41.74 11.30
C VAL A 99 1.86 -43.00 12.15
N GLY A 100 2.15 -42.92 13.45
CA GLY A 100 2.36 -44.13 14.25
C GLY A 100 1.94 -44.10 15.71
N GLU A 101 1.19 -43.10 16.16
CA GLU A 101 0.58 -43.17 17.49
C GLU A 101 -0.87 -43.60 17.39
N VAL A 102 -1.20 -44.57 18.26
CA VAL A 102 -2.50 -45.19 18.51
C VAL A 102 -2.80 -46.42 17.66
N GLY A 103 -2.46 -47.58 18.23
CA GLY A 103 -3.12 -48.85 17.94
C GLY A 103 -4.58 -48.83 18.39
N GLY A 104 -5.38 -48.05 17.67
CA GLY A 104 -6.84 -48.09 17.66
C GLY A 104 -7.26 -48.21 16.20
N GLU A 105 -8.34 -48.95 15.95
CA GLU A 105 -8.93 -49.13 14.62
C GLU A 105 -8.97 -47.81 13.82
N PRO A 106 -8.87 -47.85 12.47
CA PRO A 106 -9.02 -46.67 11.65
C PRO A 106 -10.46 -46.18 11.76
N ALA A 107 -10.75 -45.39 12.79
CA ALA A 107 -11.89 -44.50 12.75
C ALA A 107 -11.65 -43.64 11.51
N HIS A 108 -12.61 -43.66 10.59
CA HIS A 108 -12.69 -42.69 9.52
C HIS A 108 -12.74 -41.31 10.15
N GLN A 109 -11.58 -40.73 10.45
CA GLN A 109 -11.45 -39.35 10.78
C GLN A 109 -11.65 -38.63 9.47
N GLU A 110 -12.92 -38.31 9.18
CA GLU A 110 -13.25 -37.25 8.25
C GLU A 110 -12.35 -36.08 8.63
N VAL A 111 -11.40 -35.78 7.75
CA VAL A 111 -10.59 -34.57 7.87
C VAL A 111 -11.60 -33.44 7.85
N ASP A 112 -11.93 -32.91 9.03
CA ASP A 112 -12.91 -31.86 9.19
C ASP A 112 -12.32 -30.60 8.55
N MET A 113 -12.53 -30.46 7.24
CA MET A 113 -12.10 -29.30 6.47
C MET A 113 -12.71 -28.01 7.04
N SER A 114 -13.82 -28.12 7.80
CA SER A 114 -14.39 -26.99 8.53
C SER A 114 -13.54 -26.58 9.73
N ALA A 115 -12.83 -27.51 10.39
CA ALA A 115 -11.89 -27.20 11.46
C ALA A 115 -10.66 -26.45 10.94
N GLY A 116 -10.16 -26.83 9.75
CA GLY A 116 -9.11 -26.08 9.05
C GLY A 116 -9.55 -24.64 8.73
N ILE A 117 -10.72 -24.48 8.09
CA ILE A 117 -11.28 -23.15 7.77
C ILE A 117 -11.54 -22.33 9.05
N LYS A 118 -12.07 -22.92 10.12
CA LYS A 118 -12.27 -22.22 11.41
C LYS A 118 -10.95 -21.79 12.04
N SER A 119 -9.92 -22.62 11.95
CA SER A 119 -8.57 -22.27 12.41
C SER A 119 -8.03 -21.09 11.62
N ASP A 120 -8.13 -21.13 10.30
CA ASP A 120 -7.68 -20.04 9.43
C ASP A 120 -8.45 -18.74 9.71
N LEU A 121 -9.77 -18.83 9.89
CA LEU A 121 -10.59 -17.68 10.28
C LEU A 121 -10.20 -17.12 11.66
N ASN A 122 -9.87 -17.98 12.62
CA ASN A 122 -9.38 -17.55 13.92
C ASN A 122 -8.01 -16.88 13.81
N THR A 123 -7.08 -17.44 13.01
CA THR A 123 -5.76 -16.82 12.77
C THR A 123 -5.89 -15.46 12.08
N ILE A 124 -6.78 -15.34 11.09
CA ILE A 124 -7.10 -14.06 10.43
C ILE A 124 -7.67 -13.08 11.45
N LYS A 125 -8.63 -13.51 12.28
CA LYS A 125 -9.24 -12.67 13.32
C LYS A 125 -8.24 -12.22 14.37
N GLU A 126 -7.30 -13.09 14.77
CA GLU A 126 -6.23 -12.77 15.71
C GLU A 126 -5.22 -11.79 15.09
N THR A 127 -4.87 -11.99 13.82
CA THR A 127 -3.97 -11.09 13.06
C THR A 127 -4.58 -9.70 12.87
N PHE A 128 -5.90 -9.64 12.62
CA PHE A 128 -6.66 -8.39 12.49
C PHE A 128 -7.40 -8.04 13.79
N ASN A 129 -6.86 -8.42 14.95
CA ASN A 129 -7.56 -8.14 16.20
C ASN A 129 -7.52 -6.64 16.52
N LEU A 130 -8.64 -5.97 16.24
CA LEU A 130 -8.86 -4.55 16.48
C LEU A 130 -9.21 -4.25 17.96
N SER A 131 -9.21 -5.25 18.85
CA SER A 131 -9.56 -5.05 20.27
C SER A 131 -8.60 -4.12 21.01
N GLU A 132 -7.37 -3.99 20.53
CA GLU A 132 -6.37 -3.08 21.10
C GLU A 132 -6.59 -1.61 20.71
N VAL A 133 -7.42 -1.34 19.69
CA VAL A 133 -7.71 0.01 19.25
C VAL A 133 -8.67 0.69 20.25
N PRO A 134 -8.40 1.94 20.67
CA PRO A 134 -9.35 2.69 21.48
C PRO A 134 -10.72 2.77 20.78
N ARG A 135 -11.78 2.31 21.47
CA ARG A 135 -13.13 2.19 20.88
C ARG A 135 -13.61 3.49 20.24
N GLN A 136 -13.28 4.64 20.81
CA GLN A 136 -13.65 5.95 20.29
C GLN A 136 -13.03 6.21 18.90
N ALA A 137 -11.73 5.92 18.74
CA ALA A 137 -11.02 6.09 17.47
C ALA A 137 -11.52 5.09 16.41
N TYR A 138 -11.89 3.88 16.85
CA TYR A 138 -12.48 2.87 15.97
C TYR A 138 -13.82 3.33 15.39
N TYR A 139 -14.76 3.75 16.22
CA TYR A 139 -16.08 4.18 15.74
C TYR A 139 -16.01 5.44 14.86
N ILE A 140 -15.20 6.43 15.23
CA ILE A 140 -15.05 7.65 14.43
C ILE A 140 -14.35 7.34 13.10
N GLY A 141 -13.33 6.46 13.11
CA GLY A 141 -12.68 6.01 11.87
C GLY A 141 -13.63 5.27 10.95
N LEU A 142 -14.43 4.35 11.51
CA LEU A 142 -15.43 3.60 10.75
C LEU A 142 -16.54 4.51 10.21
N ALA A 143 -16.98 5.50 10.99
CA ALA A 143 -17.93 6.51 10.53
C ALA A 143 -17.36 7.32 9.35
N GLY A 144 -16.06 7.62 9.37
CA GLY A 144 -15.36 8.31 8.29
C GLY A 144 -15.26 7.52 6.97
N VAL A 145 -15.49 6.20 6.96
CA VAL A 145 -15.52 5.43 5.69
C VAL A 145 -16.93 5.25 5.12
N LEU A 146 -17.97 5.61 5.88
CA LEU A 146 -19.36 5.50 5.41
C LEU A 146 -19.65 6.29 4.12
N PRO A 147 -19.17 7.54 3.95
CA PRO A 147 -19.42 8.27 2.71
C PRO A 147 -18.76 7.62 1.49
N TYR A 148 -17.63 6.92 1.67
CA TYR A 148 -16.98 6.15 0.61
C TYR A 148 -17.81 4.94 0.19
N LEU A 149 -18.33 4.20 1.17
CA LEU A 149 -19.22 3.07 0.89
C LEU A 149 -20.50 3.56 0.21
N GLY A 150 -21.12 4.62 0.74
CA GLY A 150 -22.34 5.20 0.17
C GLY A 150 -22.17 5.68 -1.27
N THR A 151 -21.09 6.42 -1.54
CA THR A 151 -20.79 6.89 -2.92
C THR A 151 -20.50 5.71 -3.85
N SER A 152 -19.69 4.74 -3.44
CA SER A 152 -19.40 3.56 -4.29
C SER A 152 -20.61 2.71 -4.61
N ILE A 153 -21.47 2.42 -3.64
CA ILE A 153 -22.72 1.67 -3.85
C ILE A 153 -23.64 2.46 -4.78
N SER A 154 -23.80 3.76 -4.52
CA SER A 154 -24.68 4.59 -5.36
C SER A 154 -24.14 4.75 -6.77
N THR A 155 -22.82 4.81 -6.98
CA THR A 155 -22.21 4.78 -8.32
C THR A 155 -22.53 3.48 -9.06
N VAL A 156 -22.45 2.33 -8.38
CA VAL A 156 -22.80 1.04 -8.99
C VAL A 156 -24.29 0.95 -9.32
N VAL A 157 -25.16 1.43 -8.43
CA VAL A 157 -26.62 1.45 -8.69
C VAL A 157 -26.93 2.34 -9.89
N CYS A 158 -26.38 3.55 -9.95
CA CYS A 158 -26.54 4.43 -11.11
C CYS A 158 -25.99 3.79 -12.39
N ALA A 159 -24.83 3.13 -12.32
CA ALA A 159 -24.23 2.44 -13.46
C ALA A 159 -25.11 1.28 -13.96
N TYR A 160 -25.62 0.48 -13.03
CA TYR A 160 -26.56 -0.60 -13.32
C TYR A 160 -27.82 -0.07 -14.00
N GLU A 161 -28.41 1.01 -13.48
CA GLU A 161 -29.61 1.62 -14.05
C GLU A 161 -29.39 2.19 -15.44
N ILE A 162 -28.25 2.84 -15.69
CA ILE A 162 -27.91 3.36 -17.03
C ILE A 162 -27.78 2.21 -18.03
N ASN A 163 -27.07 1.14 -17.67
CA ASN A 163 -26.89 -0.03 -18.53
C ASN A 163 -28.23 -0.72 -18.84
N HIS A 164 -29.10 -0.87 -17.83
CA HIS A 164 -30.41 -1.52 -18.00
C HIS A 164 -31.46 -0.61 -18.64
N ALA A 165 -31.31 0.71 -18.59
CA ALA A 165 -32.17 1.65 -19.31
C ALA A 165 -32.02 1.51 -20.84
N VAL A 166 -30.82 1.20 -21.32
CA VAL A 166 -30.56 0.91 -22.75
C VAL A 166 -31.30 -0.38 -23.19
N ALA A 167 -31.46 -1.35 -22.29
CA ALA A 167 -32.20 -2.58 -22.53
C ALA A 167 -33.73 -2.43 -22.39
N GLY A 168 -34.24 -1.24 -22.07
CA GLY A 168 -35.69 -0.95 -22.00
C GLY A 168 -36.38 -1.33 -20.69
N TYR A 169 -35.64 -1.71 -19.64
CA TYR A 169 -36.18 -2.13 -18.34
C TYR A 169 -35.48 -1.42 -17.17
N GLY A 170 -35.52 -0.10 -17.11
CA GLY A 170 -35.08 0.67 -15.93
C GLY A 170 -36.14 0.64 -14.82
N TYR A 171 -35.82 0.07 -13.66
CA TYR A 171 -36.80 -0.20 -12.58
C TYR A 171 -36.89 0.90 -11.51
N LEU A 172 -35.89 1.80 -11.39
CA LEU A 172 -35.73 2.69 -10.23
C LEU A 172 -35.58 4.19 -10.56
N MET A 173 -34.71 4.61 -11.50
CA MET A 173 -34.65 6.00 -12.00
C MET A 173 -34.50 6.08 -13.52
N SER A 174 -34.82 7.26 -14.08
CA SER A 174 -34.58 7.58 -15.49
C SER A 174 -33.08 7.77 -15.75
N ALA A 175 -32.61 7.36 -16.94
CA ALA A 175 -31.21 7.47 -17.34
C ALA A 175 -30.64 8.88 -17.15
N ASN A 176 -31.42 9.92 -17.50
CA ASN A 176 -31.01 11.32 -17.33
C ASN A 176 -30.81 11.74 -15.87
N THR A 177 -31.61 11.17 -14.96
CA THR A 177 -31.48 11.45 -13.53
C THR A 177 -30.29 10.71 -12.94
N ALA A 178 -30.06 9.45 -13.35
CA ALA A 178 -28.90 8.66 -12.93
C ALA A 178 -27.57 9.28 -13.37
N THR A 179 -27.48 9.78 -14.61
CA THR A 179 -26.28 10.48 -15.12
C THR A 179 -26.02 11.78 -14.36
N THR A 180 -27.07 12.58 -14.09
CA THR A 180 -26.93 13.81 -13.31
C THR A 180 -26.46 13.51 -11.89
N LEU A 181 -26.98 12.45 -11.28
CA LEU A 181 -26.58 12.02 -9.93
C LEU A 181 -25.11 11.58 -9.92
N LEU A 182 -24.66 10.80 -10.91
CA LEU A 182 -23.24 10.43 -11.05
C LEU A 182 -22.31 11.64 -11.08
N HIS A 183 -22.64 12.67 -11.88
CA HIS A 183 -21.83 13.89 -11.95
C HIS A 183 -21.68 14.64 -10.61
N ILE A 184 -22.62 14.47 -9.68
CA ILE A 184 -22.53 15.05 -8.33
C ILE A 184 -21.73 14.15 -7.40
N LEU A 185 -21.92 12.83 -7.49
CA LEU A 185 -21.26 11.85 -6.63
C LEU A 185 -19.75 11.77 -6.86
N GLU A 186 -19.33 11.91 -8.10
CA GLU A 186 -17.93 11.82 -8.52
C GLU A 186 -17.00 12.83 -7.82
N PRO A 187 -17.22 14.16 -7.95
CA PRO A 187 -16.40 15.15 -7.26
C PRO A 187 -16.57 15.06 -5.74
N LEU A 188 -17.72 14.57 -5.25
CA LEU A 188 -17.94 14.37 -3.81
C LEU A 188 -17.03 13.27 -3.27
N GLN A 189 -16.95 12.12 -3.94
CA GLN A 189 -16.06 11.02 -3.55
C GLN A 189 -14.59 11.43 -3.62
N VAL A 190 -14.18 12.09 -4.72
CA VAL A 190 -12.81 12.59 -4.90
C VAL A 190 -12.46 13.65 -3.85
N GLY A 191 -13.32 14.64 -3.66
CA GLY A 191 -13.11 15.71 -2.67
C GLY A 191 -13.01 15.15 -1.25
N TYR A 192 -13.90 14.21 -0.89
CA TYR A 192 -13.87 13.55 0.40
C TYR A 192 -12.58 12.75 0.61
N GLY A 193 -12.10 12.07 -0.42
CA GLY A 193 -10.81 11.39 -0.42
C GLY A 193 -9.63 12.29 -0.15
N ALA A 194 -9.59 13.44 -0.82
CA ALA A 194 -8.54 14.42 -0.63
C ALA A 194 -8.51 14.99 0.79
N VAL A 195 -9.71 15.22 1.37
CA VAL A 195 -9.86 15.66 2.77
C VAL A 195 -9.32 14.60 3.73
N ILE A 196 -9.70 13.34 3.55
CA ILE A 196 -9.21 12.25 4.40
C ILE A 196 -7.68 12.11 4.29
N LEU A 197 -7.12 12.07 3.08
CA LEU A 197 -5.66 11.99 2.88
C LEU A 197 -4.91 13.11 3.62
N SER A 198 -5.47 14.32 3.61
CA SER A 198 -4.91 15.46 4.33
C SER A 198 -4.90 15.25 5.85
N PHE A 199 -5.99 14.74 6.43
CA PHE A 199 -6.06 14.45 7.86
C PHE A 199 -5.11 13.32 8.30
N LEU A 200 -4.95 12.29 7.48
CA LEU A 200 -4.02 11.19 7.77
C LEU A 200 -2.56 11.68 7.84
N GLY A 201 -2.18 12.61 6.96
CA GLY A 201 -0.90 13.31 7.06
C GLY A 201 -0.75 14.06 8.38
N ALA A 202 -1.78 14.80 8.79
CA ALA A 202 -1.78 15.60 10.02
C ALA A 202 -1.60 14.76 11.31
N ILE A 203 -2.00 13.49 11.32
CA ILE A 203 -1.76 12.57 12.46
C ILE A 203 -0.27 12.50 12.79
N HIS A 204 0.61 12.53 11.79
CA HIS A 204 2.06 12.48 12.00
C HIS A 204 2.59 13.70 12.73
N TRP A 205 2.01 14.88 12.50
CA TRP A 205 2.34 16.09 13.23
C TRP A 205 1.83 16.00 14.67
N GLY A 206 0.59 15.53 14.87
CA GLY A 206 0.01 15.34 16.20
C GLY A 206 0.83 14.41 17.08
N LEU A 207 1.30 13.29 16.51
CA LEU A 207 2.15 12.34 17.24
C LEU A 207 3.57 12.88 17.50
N GLU A 208 4.12 13.72 16.61
CA GLU A 208 5.40 14.41 16.84
C GLU A 208 5.28 15.44 17.97
N PHE A 209 4.18 16.20 18.01
CA PHE A 209 3.90 17.15 19.09
C PHE A 209 3.72 16.44 20.43
N ALA A 210 3.11 15.25 20.43
CA ALA A 210 3.00 14.39 21.59
C ALA A 210 4.33 13.74 22.01
N GLY A 211 5.37 13.80 21.17
CA GLY A 211 6.67 13.17 21.41
C GLY A 211 6.63 11.63 21.39
N TYR A 212 5.62 11.04 20.76
CA TYR A 212 5.46 9.58 20.70
C TYR A 212 6.51 8.96 19.77
N GLY A 213 7.25 7.97 20.25
CA GLY A 213 8.33 7.32 19.51
C GLY A 213 9.66 8.10 19.49
N GLY A 214 9.71 9.24 20.18
CA GLY A 214 10.84 10.18 20.12
C GLY A 214 10.58 11.36 19.19
N ARG A 215 11.51 12.32 19.18
CA ARG A 215 11.44 13.49 18.28
C ARG A 215 12.28 13.21 17.04
N HIS A 216 11.62 13.08 15.90
CA HIS A 216 12.27 12.83 14.61
C HIS A 216 12.40 14.10 13.76
N GLY A 217 11.75 15.20 14.18
CA GLY A 217 11.85 16.50 13.53
C GLY A 217 11.29 16.49 12.10
N TYR A 218 12.01 17.14 11.18
CA TYR A 218 11.53 17.41 9.82
C TYR A 218 11.16 16.16 9.01
N SER A 219 11.80 15.01 9.23
CA SER A 219 11.48 13.79 8.48
C SER A 219 10.05 13.32 8.71
N ARG A 220 9.49 13.54 9.90
CA ARG A 220 8.12 13.14 10.22
C ARG A 220 7.12 14.21 9.81
N TYR A 221 7.48 15.49 9.92
CA TYR A 221 6.67 16.59 9.40
C TYR A 221 6.48 16.48 7.88
N ALA A 222 7.52 16.06 7.15
CA ALA A 222 7.46 15.86 5.71
C ALA A 222 6.35 14.88 5.30
N ILE A 223 6.14 13.78 6.04
CA ILE A 223 5.05 12.83 5.77
C ILE A 223 3.70 13.53 5.80
N GLY A 224 3.49 14.38 6.81
CA GLY A 224 2.25 15.13 6.96
C GLY A 224 2.05 16.26 5.95
N VAL A 225 3.12 16.79 5.33
CA VAL A 225 3.03 17.77 4.22
C VAL A 225 2.79 17.06 2.88
N VAL A 226 3.46 15.93 2.65
CA VAL A 226 3.38 15.20 1.38
C VAL A 226 1.98 14.66 1.13
N ALA A 227 1.30 14.16 2.17
CA ALA A 227 -0.06 13.63 2.01
C ALA A 227 -1.07 14.65 1.42
N PRO A 228 -1.27 15.85 2.01
CA PRO A 228 -2.13 16.88 1.41
C PRO A 228 -1.57 17.43 0.08
N ALA A 229 -0.25 17.51 -0.08
CA ALA A 229 0.37 17.96 -1.34
C ALA A 229 0.06 17.01 -2.51
N VAL A 230 -0.06 15.70 -2.25
CA VAL A 230 -0.50 14.71 -3.25
C VAL A 230 -2.02 14.73 -3.39
N ALA A 231 -2.76 14.95 -2.30
CA ALA A 231 -4.21 14.95 -2.31
C ALA A 231 -4.82 16.13 -3.10
N TRP A 232 -4.28 17.35 -2.94
CA TRP A 232 -4.84 18.55 -3.55
C TRP A 232 -4.97 18.44 -5.08
N PRO A 233 -3.92 18.06 -5.84
CA PRO A 233 -4.01 17.99 -7.30
C PRO A 233 -5.10 17.04 -7.80
N THR A 234 -5.43 16.00 -7.03
CA THR A 234 -6.46 15.01 -7.43
C THR A 234 -7.85 15.62 -7.59
N VAL A 235 -8.15 16.73 -6.89
CA VAL A 235 -9.43 17.43 -7.00
C VAL A 235 -9.58 18.16 -8.35
N LEU A 236 -8.46 18.47 -9.01
CA LEU A 236 -8.44 19.14 -10.32
C LEU A 236 -8.32 18.16 -11.49
N MET A 237 -8.09 16.88 -11.22
CA MET A 237 -7.95 15.85 -12.25
C MET A 237 -9.32 15.33 -12.71
N PRO A 238 -9.41 14.75 -13.94
CA PRO A 238 -10.56 13.94 -14.31
C PRO A 238 -10.74 12.78 -13.33
N VAL A 239 -11.99 12.41 -13.09
CA VAL A 239 -12.41 11.53 -11.99
C VAL A 239 -11.70 10.18 -12.02
N GLU A 240 -11.47 9.60 -13.20
CA GLU A 240 -10.79 8.30 -13.35
C GLU A 240 -9.35 8.39 -12.83
N TYR A 241 -8.60 9.40 -13.27
CA TYR A 241 -7.23 9.62 -12.83
C TYR A 241 -7.19 10.04 -11.35
N ALA A 242 -8.16 10.83 -10.89
CA ALA A 242 -8.27 11.22 -9.49
C ALA A 242 -8.47 9.99 -8.58
N LEU A 243 -9.37 9.07 -8.93
CA LEU A 243 -9.62 7.85 -8.15
C LEU A 243 -8.39 6.92 -8.15
N ILE A 244 -7.73 6.72 -9.29
CA ILE A 244 -6.52 5.90 -9.38
C ILE A 244 -5.38 6.50 -8.55
N THR A 245 -5.14 7.81 -8.68
CA THR A 245 -4.09 8.49 -7.93
C THR A 245 -4.38 8.50 -6.43
N GLN A 246 -5.64 8.69 -6.01
CA GLN A 246 -6.03 8.58 -4.61
C GLN A 246 -5.87 7.17 -4.06
N PHE A 247 -6.25 6.13 -4.81
CA PHE A 247 -6.03 4.74 -4.42
C PHE A 247 -4.54 4.46 -4.18
N MET A 248 -3.68 4.92 -5.09
CA MET A 248 -2.23 4.82 -4.94
C MET A 248 -1.72 5.64 -3.74
N ALA A 249 -2.24 6.86 -3.54
CA ALA A 249 -1.86 7.71 -2.41
C ALA A 249 -2.25 7.08 -1.07
N PHE A 250 -3.45 6.50 -0.94
CA PHE A 250 -3.89 5.77 0.25
C PHE A 250 -3.00 4.56 0.52
N THR A 251 -2.66 3.80 -0.53
CA THR A 251 -1.80 2.61 -0.43
C THR A 251 -0.37 2.98 -0.01
N LEU A 252 0.22 4.00 -0.64
CA LEU A 252 1.54 4.51 -0.31
C LEU A 252 1.58 5.08 1.11
N LEU A 253 0.55 5.82 1.51
CA LEU A 253 0.45 6.35 2.86
C LEU A 253 0.30 5.23 3.90
N TYR A 254 -0.50 4.20 3.62
CA TYR A 254 -0.55 2.99 4.45
C TYR A 254 0.83 2.32 4.58
N TYR A 255 1.58 2.22 3.50
CA TYR A 255 2.94 1.67 3.53
C TYR A 255 3.89 2.52 4.39
N VAL A 256 3.82 3.85 4.27
CA VAL A 256 4.59 4.78 5.10
C VAL A 256 4.19 4.65 6.57
N ASP A 257 2.89 4.58 6.86
CA ASP A 257 2.34 4.43 8.21
C ASP A 257 2.80 3.12 8.87
N THR A 258 2.74 2.02 8.12
CA THR A 258 3.17 0.69 8.58
C THR A 258 4.67 0.66 8.84
N ARG A 259 5.47 1.25 7.95
CA ARG A 259 6.92 1.40 8.16
C ARG A 259 7.21 2.28 9.39
N ALA A 260 6.43 3.33 9.60
CA ALA A 260 6.54 4.19 10.79
C ALA A 260 6.20 3.40 12.07
N THR A 261 5.21 2.50 12.02
CA THR A 261 4.89 1.59 13.13
C THR A 261 6.05 0.65 13.44
N TYR A 262 6.64 -0.01 12.44
CA TYR A 262 7.79 -0.90 12.65
C TYR A 262 9.03 -0.18 13.18
N ARG A 263 9.18 1.12 12.90
CA ARG A 263 10.23 1.97 13.46
C ARG A 263 9.91 2.50 14.87
N GLY A 264 8.73 2.18 15.41
CA GLY A 264 8.27 2.63 16.72
C GLY A 264 7.78 4.09 16.76
N TRP A 265 7.52 4.71 15.60
CA TRP A 265 7.07 6.11 15.54
C TRP A 265 5.57 6.22 15.84
N THR A 266 4.80 5.17 15.62
CA THR A 266 3.35 5.12 15.87
C THR A 266 3.02 3.88 16.71
N PRO A 267 1.87 3.87 17.42
CA PRO A 267 1.46 2.71 18.21
C PRO A 267 1.30 1.44 17.36
N PRO A 268 1.54 0.23 17.92
CA PRO A 268 1.48 -1.03 17.17
C PRO A 268 0.09 -1.29 16.55
N TRP A 269 -0.98 -0.93 17.24
CA TRP A 269 -2.35 -1.06 16.75
C TRP A 269 -2.66 -0.14 15.56
N TYR A 270 -1.87 0.92 15.34
CA TYR A 270 -2.13 1.90 14.29
C TYR A 270 -2.00 1.28 12.89
N ALA A 271 -1.03 0.39 12.67
CA ALA A 271 -0.84 -0.27 11.37
C ALA A 271 -2.04 -1.15 11.00
N ILE A 272 -2.54 -1.96 11.94
CA ILE A 272 -3.70 -2.86 11.72
C ILE A 272 -4.96 -2.03 11.47
N TYR A 273 -5.19 -1.02 12.31
CA TYR A 273 -6.30 -0.07 12.14
C TYR A 273 -6.26 0.60 10.76
N ARG A 274 -5.08 1.06 10.35
CA ARG A 274 -4.87 1.73 9.07
C ARG A 274 -5.11 0.81 7.88
N PHE A 275 -4.69 -0.45 7.98
CA PHE A 275 -4.95 -1.47 6.97
C PHE A 275 -6.45 -1.64 6.73
N VAL A 276 -7.24 -1.83 7.80
CA VAL A 276 -8.69 -2.06 7.68
C VAL A 276 -9.39 -0.87 7.04
N LEU A 277 -9.09 0.36 7.48
CA LEU A 277 -9.69 1.56 6.89
C LEU A 277 -9.27 1.76 5.43
N THR A 278 -7.99 1.56 5.12
CA THR A 278 -7.46 1.71 3.76
C THR A 278 -8.01 0.64 2.84
N PHE A 279 -8.25 -0.58 3.34
CA PHE A 279 -8.89 -1.65 2.59
C PHE A 279 -10.34 -1.30 2.25
N ILE A 280 -11.13 -0.83 3.22
CA ILE A 280 -12.52 -0.41 2.96
C ILE A 280 -12.55 0.72 1.93
N VAL A 281 -11.77 1.79 2.13
CA VAL A 281 -11.71 2.91 1.18
C VAL A 281 -11.20 2.45 -0.19
N GLY A 282 -10.15 1.63 -0.23
CA GLY A 282 -9.56 1.11 -1.45
C GLY A 282 -10.53 0.26 -2.25
N THR A 283 -11.25 -0.65 -1.59
CA THR A 283 -12.32 -1.45 -2.24
C THR A 283 -13.45 -0.56 -2.74
N SER A 284 -13.91 0.44 -1.96
CA SER A 284 -14.90 1.40 -2.42
C SER A 284 -14.45 2.18 -3.67
N ILE A 285 -13.18 2.62 -3.72
CA ILE A 285 -12.63 3.30 -4.90
C ILE A 285 -12.61 2.37 -6.11
N VAL A 286 -12.15 1.14 -5.95
CA VAL A 286 -12.11 0.14 -7.03
C VAL A 286 -13.52 -0.16 -7.55
N VAL A 287 -14.50 -0.33 -6.65
CA VAL A 287 -15.90 -0.53 -7.01
C VAL A 287 -16.46 0.66 -7.78
N SER A 288 -16.20 1.90 -7.33
CA SER A 288 -16.59 3.10 -8.08
C SER A 288 -15.94 3.16 -9.46
N LEU A 289 -14.67 2.76 -9.59
CA LEU A 289 -13.95 2.77 -10.86
C LEU A 289 -14.54 1.75 -11.85
N ILE A 290 -14.88 0.55 -11.37
CA ILE A 290 -15.56 -0.49 -12.17
C ILE A 290 -16.95 0.01 -12.60
N GLY A 291 -17.75 0.52 -11.67
CA GLY A 291 -19.07 1.07 -11.98
C GLY A 291 -19.01 2.19 -13.01
N ARG A 292 -18.01 3.07 -12.93
CA ARG A 292 -17.75 4.08 -13.97
C ARG A 292 -17.30 3.48 -15.30
N GLY A 293 -16.43 2.47 -15.28
CA GLY A 293 -15.92 1.81 -16.49
C GLY A 293 -17.06 1.28 -17.36
N GLU A 294 -18.03 0.61 -16.75
CA GLU A 294 -19.23 0.07 -17.42
C GLU A 294 -20.08 1.17 -18.09
N VAL A 295 -20.21 2.34 -17.45
CA VAL A 295 -20.97 3.48 -18.01
C VAL A 295 -20.18 4.21 -19.10
N SER A 296 -18.86 4.36 -18.91
CA SER A 296 -17.97 5.05 -19.84
C SER A 296 -17.83 4.30 -21.17
N ASP A 297 -17.80 2.96 -21.14
CA ASP A 297 -17.78 2.13 -22.34
C ASP A 297 -19.04 2.28 -23.21
N GLN A 298 -20.16 2.71 -22.62
CA GLN A 298 -21.44 2.90 -23.33
C GLN A 298 -21.70 4.34 -23.79
N VAL A 299 -21.20 5.36 -23.07
CA VAL A 299 -21.51 6.78 -23.35
C VAL A 299 -20.31 7.59 -23.89
N GLY A 300 -19.07 7.12 -23.67
CA GLY A 300 -17.85 7.91 -23.91
C GLY A 300 -16.81 7.28 -24.84
N ARG A 301 -17.15 6.21 -25.57
CA ARG A 301 -16.20 5.52 -26.44
C ARG A 301 -15.83 6.40 -27.64
N MET A 302 -14.71 7.14 -27.55
CA MET A 302 -14.05 7.64 -28.75
C MET A 302 -13.67 6.43 -29.62
N PRO A 303 -14.11 6.35 -30.88
CA PRO A 303 -13.91 5.16 -31.70
C PRO A 303 -12.41 4.86 -31.84
N GLY A 304 -12.00 3.75 -31.21
CA GLY A 304 -10.63 3.26 -31.26
C GLY A 304 -10.22 2.93 -32.70
N ALA A 305 -8.93 2.83 -32.96
CA ALA A 305 -8.42 2.50 -34.31
C ALA A 305 -9.04 1.21 -34.87
N VAL A 306 -9.35 0.25 -34.01
CA VAL A 306 -9.99 -1.03 -34.37
C VAL A 306 -11.46 -0.85 -34.74
N ASP A 307 -12.21 0.02 -34.05
CA ASP A 307 -13.60 0.33 -34.44
C ASP A 307 -13.66 1.13 -35.73
N ARG A 308 -12.67 2.00 -35.98
CA ARG A 308 -12.56 2.71 -37.27
C ARG A 308 -12.26 1.76 -38.41
N MET A 309 -11.38 0.78 -38.19
CA MET A 309 -11.14 -0.30 -39.16
C MET A 309 -12.38 -1.17 -39.37
N LYS A 310 -13.14 -1.46 -38.30
CA LYS A 310 -14.38 -2.23 -38.39
C LYS A 310 -15.54 -1.44 -39.00
N ALA A 311 -15.57 -0.12 -38.83
CA ALA A 311 -16.54 0.77 -39.47
C ALA A 311 -16.24 0.91 -40.96
N LEU A 312 -14.97 1.03 -41.35
CA LEU A 312 -14.55 1.08 -42.77
C LEU A 312 -14.64 -0.29 -43.46
N GLY A 313 -14.42 -1.38 -42.73
CA GLY A 313 -14.48 -2.75 -43.25
C GLY A 313 -15.79 -3.48 -42.97
N GLY A 314 -16.78 -2.80 -42.38
CA GLY A 314 -18.08 -3.38 -42.05
C GLY A 314 -18.99 -3.49 -43.27
N PRO A 315 -19.98 -4.40 -43.24
CA PRO A 315 -20.91 -4.60 -44.37
C PRO A 315 -21.70 -3.32 -44.74
N GLU A 316 -21.94 -2.41 -43.79
CA GLU A 316 -22.56 -1.11 -44.08
C GLU A 316 -21.68 -0.18 -44.91
N ALA A 317 -20.38 -0.07 -44.61
CA ALA A 317 -19.46 0.77 -45.39
C ALA A 317 -19.23 0.21 -46.79
N GLN A 318 -19.26 -1.11 -46.93
CA GLN A 318 -19.18 -1.77 -48.23
C GLN A 318 -20.44 -1.52 -49.06
N ALA A 319 -21.62 -1.51 -48.43
CA ALA A 319 -22.89 -1.19 -49.08
C ALA A 319 -23.02 0.29 -49.47
N THR A 320 -22.41 1.21 -48.70
CA THR A 320 -22.37 2.64 -49.08
C THR A 320 -21.42 2.87 -50.26
N MET A 321 -20.25 2.24 -50.27
CA MET A 321 -19.29 2.35 -51.38
C MET A 321 -19.86 1.77 -52.67
N SER A 322 -20.55 0.62 -52.63
CA SER A 322 -21.19 0.05 -53.81
C SER A 322 -22.29 0.94 -54.38
N ARG A 323 -23.10 1.58 -53.52
CA ARG A 323 -24.11 2.55 -53.94
C ARG A 323 -23.51 3.78 -54.60
N GLU A 324 -22.37 4.25 -54.08
CA GLU A 324 -21.68 5.42 -54.62
C GLU A 324 -21.06 5.10 -56.00
N GLU A 325 -20.44 3.92 -56.17
CA GLU A 325 -19.95 3.44 -57.47
C GLU A 325 -21.06 3.27 -58.51
N GLU A 326 -22.22 2.74 -58.11
CA GLU A 326 -23.39 2.63 -58.97
C GLU A 326 -23.91 4.02 -59.40
N GLY A 327 -23.93 4.99 -58.47
CA GLY A 327 -24.30 6.37 -58.75
C GLY A 327 -23.34 7.05 -59.74
N ILE A 328 -22.03 6.85 -59.57
CA ILE A 328 -21.01 7.39 -60.47
C ILE A 328 -21.12 6.77 -61.86
N ARG A 329 -21.35 5.45 -61.97
CA ARG A 329 -21.59 4.80 -63.28
C ARG A 329 -22.84 5.32 -63.97
N ALA A 330 -23.93 5.53 -63.23
CA ALA A 330 -25.15 6.10 -63.78
C ALA A 330 -24.92 7.54 -64.30
N GLN A 331 -24.14 8.35 -63.56
CA GLN A 331 -23.77 9.69 -63.99
C GLN A 331 -22.89 9.70 -65.23
N GLN A 332 -21.92 8.79 -65.32
CA GLN A 332 -21.07 8.64 -66.50
C GLN A 332 -21.83 8.13 -67.73
N ALA A 333 -22.81 7.24 -67.54
CA ALA A 333 -23.67 6.78 -68.62
C ALA A 333 -24.53 7.92 -69.18
N LEU A 334 -25.12 8.74 -68.30
CA LEU A 334 -25.89 9.94 -68.69
C LEU A 334 -25.01 10.99 -69.38
N ALA A 335 -23.76 11.19 -68.92
CA ALA A 335 -22.82 12.09 -69.57
C ALA A 335 -22.32 11.56 -70.94
N GLY A 336 -22.18 10.24 -71.09
CA GLY A 336 -21.79 9.59 -72.34
C GLY A 336 -22.88 9.65 -73.42
N GLU A 337 -24.15 9.53 -73.05
CA GLU A 337 -25.29 9.70 -73.98
C GLU A 337 -25.44 11.14 -74.45
N GLY A 338 -25.20 12.14 -73.59
CA GLY A 338 -25.20 13.55 -73.98
C GLY A 338 -24.13 13.91 -75.02
N SER A 339 -22.95 13.28 -74.97
CA SER A 339 -21.89 13.50 -75.98
C SER A 339 -22.17 12.82 -77.32
N LYS A 340 -23.06 11.82 -77.36
CA LYS A 340 -23.45 11.12 -78.59
C LYS A 340 -24.56 11.83 -79.35
N SER A 341 -25.45 12.57 -78.67
CA SER A 341 -26.47 13.38 -79.36
C SER A 341 -25.91 14.66 -79.98
N GLU A 342 -24.81 15.22 -79.47
CA GLU A 342 -24.15 16.40 -80.07
C GLU A 342 -23.29 16.05 -81.31
N GLY A 343 -22.99 14.77 -81.56
CA GLY A 343 -22.16 14.33 -82.69
C GLY A 343 -22.92 13.93 -83.96
N GLU A 344 -24.25 13.79 -83.91
CA GLU A 344 -25.06 13.41 -85.08
C GLU A 344 -25.68 14.63 -85.80
N ASP A 345 -25.84 15.78 -85.13
CA ASP A 345 -26.39 17.00 -85.75
C ASP A 345 -25.39 17.82 -86.58
N GLU A 346 -24.07 17.59 -86.47
CA GLU A 346 -23.05 18.34 -87.25
C GLU A 346 -22.67 17.67 -88.59
N SER A 347 -23.33 16.58 -89.00
CA SER A 347 -22.97 15.85 -90.24
C SER A 347 -23.91 16.04 -91.44
N GLU A 348 -24.95 16.89 -91.32
CA GLU A 348 -25.86 17.23 -92.45
C GLU A 348 -25.66 18.63 -93.06
N GLU A 349 -24.65 19.41 -92.63
CA GLU A 349 -24.43 20.77 -93.17
C GLU A 349 -22.97 21.05 -93.54
N SER A 350 -22.42 20.38 -94.57
CA SER A 350 -21.34 20.94 -95.41
C SER A 350 -21.15 20.17 -96.74
N ASP A 351 -21.57 20.81 -97.83
CA ASP A 351 -21.02 20.67 -99.20
C ASP A 351 -19.56 21.15 -99.29
#